data_AF-A0A937WNA3-F1
#
_entry.id   AF-A0A937WNA3-F1
#
_cell.length_a   1.000
_cell.length_b   1.000
_cell.length_c   1.000
_cell.angle_alpha   90.00
_cell.angle_beta   90.00
_cell.angle_gamma   90.00
#
_symmetry.space_group_name_H-M   'P 1'
#
loop_
_entity.id
_entity.type
_entity.pdbx_description
1 polymer ?
#
loop_
_entity_poly.entity_id
_entity_poly.type
_entity_poly.pdbx_seq_one_letter_code
_entity_poly.pdbx_strand_id
1 'polypeptide(L)'
;RLGVNAVALRFLNFLSANTIKVKIENFYLTLPHPANFALHKLIIFQRRAIKDKSLKDRNAAVEILKVLISKGEADIIKKVFNSLILKWQKKIIKGLETAKEEEILRILKE
;
A
#
# COMPACT_ATOMS: atom_id res chain seq x y z
N ARG A 1 -18.14 -15.27 -29.28
CA ARG A 1 -17.61 -14.36 -28.24
C ARG A 1 -17.62 -15.10 -26.92
N LEU A 2 -16.51 -15.22 -26.21
CA LEU A 2 -16.37 -16.08 -25.01
C LEU A 2 -17.18 -15.62 -23.77
N GLY A 3 -18.02 -14.58 -23.84
CA GLY A 3 -18.80 -14.11 -22.68
C GLY A 3 -17.97 -13.58 -21.49
N VAL A 4 -16.64 -13.57 -21.60
CA VAL A 4 -15.72 -13.15 -20.53
C VAL A 4 -15.07 -11.81 -20.88
N ASN A 5 -15.02 -10.90 -19.91
CA ASN A 5 -14.29 -9.65 -19.99
C ASN A 5 -12.93 -9.79 -19.29
N ALA A 6 -11.84 -9.79 -20.06
CA ALA A 6 -10.49 -9.88 -19.51
C ALA A 6 -10.07 -8.53 -18.91
N VAL A 7 -9.85 -8.48 -17.59
CA VAL A 7 -9.40 -7.27 -16.88
C VAL A 7 -8.00 -7.50 -16.32
N ALA A 8 -7.10 -6.54 -16.54
CA ALA A 8 -5.75 -6.60 -16.01
C ALA A 8 -5.74 -6.55 -14.46
N LEU A 9 -5.22 -7.60 -13.82
CA LEU A 9 -5.17 -7.76 -12.36
C LEU A 9 -3.98 -7.05 -11.70
N ARG A 10 -3.70 -5.80 -12.10
CA ARG A 10 -2.48 -5.07 -11.69
C ARG A 10 -2.33 -4.93 -10.17
N PHE A 11 -3.43 -4.73 -9.45
CA PHE A 11 -3.40 -4.64 -7.99
C PHE A 11 -3.13 -5.97 -7.32
N LEU A 12 -3.70 -7.05 -7.85
CA LEU A 12 -3.47 -8.38 -7.32
C LEU A 12 -2.00 -8.76 -7.52
N ASN A 13 -1.45 -8.54 -8.72
CA ASN A 13 -0.03 -8.79 -9.01
C ASN A 13 0.89 -8.02 -8.06
N PHE A 14 0.55 -6.77 -7.74
CA PHE A 14 1.32 -5.96 -6.80
C PHE A 14 1.26 -6.50 -5.35
N LEU A 15 0.07 -6.92 -4.90
CA LEU A 15 -0.10 -7.49 -3.55
C LEU A 15 0.48 -8.89 -3.42
N SER A 16 0.49 -9.68 -4.49
CA SER A 16 1.11 -11.02 -4.52
C SER A 16 2.63 -10.96 -4.67
N ALA A 17 3.19 -9.81 -5.02
CA ALA A 17 4.64 -9.60 -5.02
C ALA A 17 5.13 -9.42 -3.58
N ASN A 18 6.30 -9.99 -3.25
CA ASN A 18 6.93 -9.88 -1.92
C ASN A 18 5.96 -10.25 -0.78
N THR A 19 5.46 -11.49 -0.77
CA THR A 19 4.60 -11.95 0.32
C THR A 19 5.43 -12.39 1.53
N ILE A 20 4.84 -12.30 2.72
CA ILE A 20 5.38 -12.81 3.97
C ILE A 20 4.55 -14.00 4.44
N LYS A 21 5.18 -14.92 5.15
CA LYS A 21 4.48 -16.01 5.85
C LYS A 21 4.36 -15.68 7.33
N VAL A 22 3.14 -15.72 7.83
CA VAL A 22 2.83 -15.49 9.25
C VAL A 22 2.22 -16.75 9.82
N LYS A 23 2.70 -17.20 10.98
CA LYS A 23 2.11 -18.33 11.70
C LYS A 23 0.92 -17.83 12.52
N ILE A 24 -0.25 -18.44 12.30
CA ILE A 24 -1.45 -18.22 13.12
C ILE A 24 -1.85 -19.58 13.68
N GLU A 25 -1.81 -19.71 15.00
CA GLU A 25 -2.04 -20.97 15.71
C GLU A 25 -1.17 -22.10 15.12
N ASN A 26 -1.82 -23.07 14.45
CA ASN A 26 -1.19 -24.26 13.91
C ASN A 26 -0.99 -24.24 12.38
N PHE A 27 -1.22 -23.10 11.71
CA PHE A 27 -1.05 -22.98 10.27
C PHE A 27 -0.30 -21.70 9.86
N TYR A 28 0.18 -21.68 8.62
CA TYR A 28 0.86 -20.53 8.03
C TYR A 28 -0.04 -19.84 7.01
N LEU A 29 -0.15 -18.52 7.12
CA LEU A 29 -0.79 -17.67 6.12
C LEU A 29 0.25 -16.92 5.31
N THR A 30 0.03 -16.88 4.00
CA THR A 30 0.78 -16.04 3.08
C THR A 30 0.02 -14.73 2.91
N LEU A 31 0.66 -13.62 3.30
CA LEU A 31 0.08 -12.28 3.26
C LEU A 31 0.96 -11.34 2.44
N PRO A 32 0.42 -10.26 1.84
CA PRO A 32 1.26 -9.22 1.25
C PRO A 32 2.21 -8.63 2.30
N HIS A 33 3.42 -8.22 1.91
CA HIS A 33 4.27 -7.43 2.80
C HIS A 33 3.50 -6.19 3.30
N PRO A 34 3.62 -5.79 4.58
CA PRO A 34 2.90 -4.64 5.12
C PRO A 34 3.11 -3.35 4.30
N ALA A 35 4.32 -3.14 3.78
CA ALA A 35 4.62 -2.02 2.88
C ALA A 35 3.78 -2.07 1.58
N ASN A 36 3.68 -3.23 0.92
CA ASN A 36 2.84 -3.41 -0.28
C ASN A 36 1.37 -3.14 0.06
N PHE A 37 0.89 -3.68 1.18
CA PHE A 37 -0.48 -3.47 1.61
C PHE A 37 -0.80 -1.99 1.88
N ALA A 38 0.05 -1.29 2.62
CA ALA A 38 -0.15 0.12 2.97
C ALA A 38 -0.10 1.03 1.74
N LEU A 39 0.90 0.88 0.87
CA LEU A 39 1.01 1.67 -0.36
C LEU A 39 -0.16 1.38 -1.32
N HIS A 40 -0.64 0.14 -1.38
CA HIS A 40 -1.87 -0.21 -2.12
C HIS A 40 -3.11 0.52 -1.57
N LYS A 41 -3.29 0.55 -0.25
CA LYS A 41 -4.39 1.28 0.39
C LYS A 41 -4.36 2.78 0.06
N LEU A 42 -3.19 3.38 0.00
CA LEU A 42 -2.99 4.78 -0.45
C LEU A 42 -3.30 4.99 -1.94
N ILE A 43 -3.33 3.96 -2.78
CA ILE A 43 -3.78 4.08 -4.18
C ILE A 43 -5.31 3.95 -4.29
N ILE A 44 -5.91 3.07 -3.49
CA ILE A 44 -7.32 2.70 -3.58
C ILE A 44 -8.25 3.68 -2.84
N PHE A 45 -7.81 4.31 -1.74
CA PHE A 45 -8.71 5.19 -0.96
C PHE A 45 -9.33 6.30 -1.82
N GLN A 46 -8.58 6.82 -2.80
CA GLN A 46 -9.04 7.86 -3.75
C GLN A 46 -10.12 7.38 -4.72
N ARG A 47 -10.34 6.07 -4.83
CA ARG A 47 -11.33 5.46 -5.73
C ARG A 47 -12.63 5.08 -5.01
N ARG A 48 -12.66 5.16 -3.68
CA ARG A 48 -13.86 4.81 -2.90
C ARG A 48 -14.84 5.97 -2.87
N ALA A 49 -16.09 5.70 -3.21
CA ALA A 49 -17.17 6.68 -3.17
C ALA A 49 -17.58 7.08 -1.74
N ILE A 50 -17.44 6.16 -0.78
CA ILE A 50 -17.84 6.36 0.62
C ILE A 50 -16.67 6.98 1.39
N LYS A 51 -16.84 8.24 1.81
CA LYS A 51 -15.80 9.04 2.49
C LYS A 51 -15.25 8.38 3.75
N ASP A 52 -16.10 7.80 4.59
CA ASP A 52 -15.65 7.17 5.85
C ASP A 52 -14.76 5.95 5.62
N LYS A 53 -15.10 5.13 4.63
CA LYS A 53 -14.27 3.97 4.25
C LYS A 53 -12.93 4.41 3.65
N SER A 54 -12.93 5.52 2.92
CA SER A 54 -11.74 6.13 2.34
C SER A 54 -10.79 6.66 3.43
N LEU A 55 -11.33 7.37 4.44
CA LEU A 55 -10.55 7.85 5.59
C LEU A 55 -9.96 6.70 6.40
N LYS A 56 -10.75 5.66 6.69
CA LYS A 56 -10.26 4.47 7.42
C LYS A 56 -9.12 3.77 6.68
N ASP A 57 -9.21 3.60 5.36
CA ASP A 57 -8.13 3.01 4.58
C ASP A 57 -6.84 3.84 4.64
N ARG A 58 -6.96 5.17 4.54
CA ARG A 58 -5.81 6.08 4.61
C ARG A 58 -5.14 6.01 5.97
N ASN A 59 -5.92 6.09 7.06
CA ASN A 59 -5.39 6.07 8.41
C ASN A 59 -4.69 4.74 8.71
N ALA A 60 -5.31 3.61 8.35
CA ALA A 60 -4.69 2.29 8.50
C ALA A 60 -3.39 2.18 7.71
N ALA A 61 -3.33 2.73 6.49
CA ALA A 61 -2.10 2.72 5.70
C ALA A 61 -1.00 3.55 6.37
N VAL A 62 -1.33 4.74 6.86
CA VAL A 62 -0.39 5.63 7.56
C VAL A 62 0.15 4.98 8.83
N GLU A 63 -0.72 4.39 9.65
CA GLU A 63 -0.33 3.69 10.88
C GLU A 63 0.64 2.55 10.59
N ILE A 64 0.36 1.72 9.58
CA ILE A 64 1.26 0.63 9.17
C ILE A 64 2.62 1.19 8.73
N LEU A 65 2.64 2.27 7.94
CA LEU A 65 3.90 2.89 7.50
C LEU A 65 4.70 3.44 8.69
N LYS A 66 4.05 4.10 9.65
CA LYS A 66 4.71 4.57 10.88
C LYS A 66 5.32 3.43 11.68
N VAL A 67 4.59 2.32 11.84
CA VAL A 67 5.11 1.12 12.52
C VAL A 67 6.34 0.57 11.79
N LEU A 68 6.31 0.47 10.46
CA LEU A 68 7.46 0.01 9.68
C LEU A 68 8.67 0.95 9.81
N ILE A 69 8.46 2.27 9.77
CA ILE A 69 9.51 3.26 9.96
C ILE A 69 10.14 3.10 11.35
N SER A 70 9.32 2.97 12.40
CA SER A 70 9.80 2.77 13.77
C SER A 70 10.61 1.48 13.97
N LYS A 71 10.41 0.48 13.10
CA LYS A 71 11.17 -0.78 13.07
C LYS A 71 12.46 -0.69 12.24
N GLY A 72 12.76 0.47 11.65
CA GLY A 72 13.91 0.65 10.76
C GLY A 72 13.69 0.09 9.35
N GLU A 73 12.45 -0.20 8.96
CA GLU A 73 12.13 -0.78 7.64
C GLU A 73 11.85 0.29 6.56
N ALA A 74 12.37 1.50 6.72
CA ALA A 74 12.15 2.62 5.80
C ALA A 74 12.63 2.29 4.37
N ASP A 75 13.76 1.60 4.23
CA ASP A 75 14.31 1.22 2.92
C ASP A 75 13.38 0.28 2.13
N ILE A 76 12.67 -0.62 2.82
CA ILE A 76 11.69 -1.50 2.18
C ILE A 76 10.53 -0.67 1.65
N ILE A 77 10.06 0.32 2.41
CA ILE A 77 9.00 1.23 1.97
C ILE A 77 9.44 1.97 0.70
N LYS A 78 10.65 2.55 0.69
CA LYS A 78 11.21 3.26 -0.47
C LYS A 78 11.32 2.33 -1.68
N LYS A 79 11.87 1.13 -1.50
CA LYS A 79 12.02 0.13 -2.56
C LYS A 79 10.66 -0.24 -3.18
N VAL A 80 9.66 -0.50 -2.35
CA VAL A 80 8.31 -0.83 -2.84
C VAL A 80 7.71 0.37 -3.57
N PHE A 81 7.81 1.58 -3.02
CA PHE A 81 7.31 2.80 -3.66
C PHE A 81 7.95 3.04 -5.05
N ASN A 82 9.27 2.91 -5.14
CA ASN A 82 10.02 3.10 -6.38
C ASN A 82 9.69 2.04 -7.45
N SER A 83 9.24 0.85 -7.05
CA SER A 83 8.78 -0.19 -7.97
C SER A 83 7.41 0.12 -8.61
N LEU A 84 6.65 1.08 -8.06
CA LEU A 84 5.33 1.43 -8.57
C LEU A 84 5.44 2.32 -9.82
N ILE A 85 4.46 2.21 -10.71
CA ILE A 85 4.32 3.16 -11.82
C ILE A 85 4.13 4.59 -11.30
N LEU A 86 4.65 5.60 -12.03
CA LEU A 86 4.59 7.02 -11.63
C LEU A 86 3.18 7.51 -11.29
N LYS A 87 2.15 7.01 -11.99
CA LYS A 87 0.75 7.35 -11.71
C LYS A 87 0.31 6.92 -10.31
N TRP A 88 0.83 5.81 -9.80
CA TRP A 88 0.52 5.31 -8.46
C TRP A 88 1.36 6.04 -7.40
N GLN A 89 2.63 6.30 -7.67
CA GLN A 89 3.47 7.13 -6.80
C GLN A 89 2.85 8.51 -6.53
N LYS A 90 2.41 9.21 -7.59
CA LYS A 90 1.72 10.51 -7.47
C LYS A 90 0.45 10.43 -6.62
N LYS A 91 -0.29 9.32 -6.70
CA LYS A 91 -1.49 9.12 -5.87
C LYS A 91 -1.12 8.96 -4.40
N ILE A 92 -0.09 8.17 -4.12
CA ILE A 92 0.40 7.96 -2.75
C ILE A 92 0.85 9.28 -2.13
N ILE A 93 1.69 10.04 -2.83
CA ILE A 93 2.17 11.36 -2.38
C ILE A 93 0.99 12.28 -2.06
N LYS A 94 0.02 12.42 -2.98
CA LYS A 94 -1.18 13.24 -2.75
C LYS A 94 -1.97 12.81 -1.51
N GLY A 95 -2.07 11.50 -1.27
CA GLY A 95 -2.77 10.96 -0.09
C GLY A 95 -2.08 11.31 1.22
N LEU A 96 -0.76 11.27 1.24
CA LEU A 96 0.06 11.63 2.40
C LEU A 96 0.07 13.15 2.63
N GLU A 97 0.14 13.96 1.57
CA GLU A 97 0.01 15.43 1.65
C GLU A 97 -1.34 15.83 2.26
N THR A 98 -2.42 15.18 1.84
CA THR A 98 -3.77 15.43 2.40
C THR A 98 -3.87 15.02 3.87
N ALA A 99 -3.02 14.09 4.33
CA ALA A 99 -2.96 13.66 5.72
C ALA A 99 -1.92 14.46 6.55
N LYS A 100 -1.15 15.36 5.93
CA LYS A 100 -0.04 16.09 6.55
C LYS A 100 1.04 15.17 7.16
N GLU A 101 1.32 14.05 6.50
CA GLU A 101 2.31 13.06 6.96
C GLU A 101 3.71 13.39 6.40
N GLU A 102 4.32 14.46 6.93
CA GLU A 102 5.58 15.03 6.42
C GLU A 102 6.78 14.10 6.55
N GLU A 103 6.86 13.33 7.64
CA GLU A 103 7.95 12.37 7.87
C GLU A 103 7.96 11.26 6.80
N ILE A 104 6.79 10.68 6.52
CA ILE A 104 6.63 9.64 5.51
C ILE A 104 6.94 10.21 4.12
N LEU A 105 6.49 11.44 3.84
CA LEU A 105 6.79 12.13 2.58
C LEU A 105 8.29 12.36 2.37
N ARG A 106 9.03 12.73 3.42
CA ARG A 106 10.48 12.90 3.36
C ARG A 106 11.16 11.59 2.97
N ILE A 107 10.83 10.50 3.65
CA ILE A 107 11.37 9.16 3.36
C ILE A 107 11.10 8.76 1.91
N LEU A 108 9.91 9.03 1.37
CA LEU A 108 9.58 8.63 0.00
C LEU A 108 10.22 9.51 -1.10
N LYS A 109 10.64 10.74 -0.78
CA LYS A 109 11.22 11.70 -1.74
C LYS A 109 12.75 11.69 -1.78
N GLU A 110 13.38 11.18 -0.73
CA GLU A 110 14.82 10.92 -0.63
C GLU A 110 15.22 9.61 -1.33
#